data_AF-A9YHZ7-F1
#
_entry.id   AF-A9YHZ7-F1
#
_cell.length_a   1.000
_cell.length_b   1.000
_cell.length_c   1.000
_cell.angle_alpha   90.00
_cell.angle_beta   90.00
_cell.angle_gamma   90.00
#
_symmetry.space_group_name_H-M   'P 1'
#
loop_
_entity.id
_entity.type
_entity.pdbx_description
1 polymer ?
#
loop_
_entity_poly.entity_id
_entity_poly.type
_entity_poly.pdbx_seq_one_letter_code
_entity_poly.pdbx_strand_id
1 'polypeptide(L)'
;FKILLPLHKPPSLTKYFHQLIKCIIAFLNQYPSFIEKYVKGLLRLWPKTSFTKVTLFLSEIARILVIKNEPEVKKVMLTIFNHIAKCLCDKSNKIAEHTLLLWKNNAVLEVIHRNHALIMPIVYPHVLRVLIRHYMRKPMQTNASIALCTLLKMNNPMLRCLTT
;
A
#
# COMPACT_ATOMS: atom_id res chain seq x y z
N PHE A 1 16.79 -13.73 -3.13
CA PHE A 1 15.81 -13.16 -4.10
C PHE A 1 16.06 -13.47 -5.58
N LYS A 2 17.17 -14.10 -5.97
CA LYS A 2 17.39 -14.52 -7.36
C LYS A 2 16.32 -15.49 -7.90
N ILE A 3 15.61 -16.18 -7.01
CA ILE A 3 14.53 -17.13 -7.36
C ILE A 3 13.13 -16.54 -7.09
N LEU A 4 12.89 -16.03 -5.86
CA LEU A 4 11.55 -15.56 -5.46
C LEU A 4 11.02 -14.36 -6.25
N LEU A 5 11.86 -13.36 -6.57
CA LEU A 5 11.40 -12.17 -7.31
C LEU A 5 10.98 -12.52 -8.76
N PRO A 6 11.78 -13.28 -9.54
CA PRO A 6 11.38 -13.71 -10.88
C PRO A 6 10.04 -14.44 -10.96
N LEU A 7 9.59 -15.12 -9.91
CA LEU A 7 8.28 -15.79 -9.87
C LEU A 7 7.10 -14.82 -10.00
N HIS A 8 7.32 -13.50 -9.85
CA HIS A 8 6.27 -12.50 -10.09
C HIS A 8 6.10 -12.15 -11.57
N LYS A 9 7.02 -12.57 -12.46
CA LYS A 9 7.00 -12.21 -13.88
C LYS A 9 5.96 -12.98 -14.70
N PRO A 10 5.79 -14.31 -14.56
CA PRO A 10 4.89 -15.06 -15.42
C PRO A 10 3.43 -14.57 -15.37
N PRO A 11 2.66 -14.73 -16.45
CA PRO A 11 1.23 -14.40 -16.47
C PRO A 11 0.42 -15.33 -15.54
N SER A 12 0.93 -16.54 -15.27
CA SER A 12 0.31 -17.55 -14.40
C SER A 12 0.40 -17.24 -12.91
N LEU A 13 0.93 -16.08 -12.51
CA LEU A 13 1.12 -15.67 -11.11
C LEU A 13 -0.10 -15.92 -10.22
N THR A 14 -1.31 -15.63 -10.72
CA THR A 14 -2.58 -15.80 -9.99
C THR A 14 -2.77 -17.21 -9.43
N LYS A 15 -2.24 -18.25 -10.10
CA LYS A 15 -2.40 -19.66 -9.71
C LYS A 15 -1.65 -20.02 -8.42
N TYR A 16 -0.55 -19.34 -8.13
CA TYR A 16 0.34 -19.68 -7.02
C TYR A 16 0.69 -18.49 -6.12
N PHE A 17 0.12 -17.31 -6.39
CA PHE A 17 0.45 -16.07 -5.69
C PHE A 17 0.30 -16.20 -4.16
N HIS A 18 -0.75 -16.87 -3.69
CA HIS A 18 -1.01 -17.03 -2.26
C HIS A 18 0.06 -17.88 -1.56
N GLN A 19 0.59 -18.89 -2.22
CA GLN A 19 1.69 -19.71 -1.71
C GLN A 19 3.00 -18.90 -1.74
N LEU A 20 3.25 -18.20 -2.85
CA LEU A 20 4.43 -17.36 -3.02
C LEU A 20 4.53 -16.29 -1.92
N ILE A 21 3.47 -15.51 -1.70
CA ILE A 21 3.43 -14.46 -0.68
C ILE A 21 3.61 -15.03 0.73
N LYS A 22 3.04 -16.21 1.05
CA LYS A 22 3.28 -16.88 2.34
C LYS A 22 4.77 -17.16 2.54
N CYS A 23 5.44 -17.72 1.54
CA CYS A 23 6.87 -18.00 1.60
C CYS A 23 7.71 -16.72 1.76
N ILE A 24 7.38 -15.67 1.02
CA ILE A 24 8.09 -14.38 1.09
C ILE A 24 7.92 -13.73 2.46
N ILE A 25 6.68 -13.66 2.97
CA ILE A 25 6.41 -13.04 4.27
C ILE A 25 7.06 -13.86 5.40
N ALA A 26 7.04 -15.19 5.35
CA ALA A 26 7.76 -16.02 6.30
C ALA A 26 9.28 -15.74 6.26
N PHE A 27 9.87 -15.72 5.06
CA PHE A 27 11.28 -15.42 4.86
C PHE A 27 11.66 -14.03 5.40
N LEU A 28 10.88 -12.99 5.09
CA LEU A 28 11.18 -11.62 5.54
C LEU A 28 10.99 -11.43 7.05
N ASN A 29 10.09 -12.18 7.70
CA ASN A 29 10.00 -12.19 9.16
C ASN A 29 11.24 -12.83 9.80
N GLN A 30 11.78 -13.88 9.19
CA GLN A 30 12.99 -14.55 9.68
C GLN A 30 14.26 -13.73 9.40
N TYR A 31 14.33 -13.07 8.25
CA TYR A 31 15.50 -12.30 7.79
C TYR A 31 15.10 -10.86 7.41
N PRO A 32 14.80 -10.00 8.39
CA PRO A 32 14.20 -8.69 8.13
C PRO A 32 15.14 -7.69 7.45
N SER A 33 16.46 -7.87 7.56
CA SER A 33 17.48 -7.07 6.84
C SER A 33 17.33 -7.14 5.31
N PHE A 34 16.60 -8.12 4.79
CA PHE A 34 16.33 -8.27 3.37
C PHE A 34 15.11 -7.51 2.86
N ILE A 35 14.29 -6.92 3.73
CA ILE A 35 13.05 -6.20 3.37
C ILE A 35 13.36 -5.10 2.36
N GLU A 36 14.39 -4.29 2.61
CA GLU A 36 14.73 -3.17 1.73
C GLU A 36 15.10 -3.64 0.32
N LYS A 37 15.98 -4.64 0.23
CA LYS A 37 16.39 -5.23 -1.04
C LYS A 37 15.20 -5.86 -1.77
N TYR A 38 14.30 -6.50 -1.03
CA TYR A 38 13.12 -7.14 -1.60
C TYR A 38 12.16 -6.13 -2.21
N VAL A 39 11.76 -5.12 -1.44
CA VAL A 39 10.81 -4.08 -1.85
C VAL A 39 11.33 -3.34 -3.08
N LYS A 40 12.60 -2.95 -3.09
CA LYS A 40 13.24 -2.35 -4.27
C LYS A 40 13.13 -3.26 -5.51
N GLY A 41 13.32 -4.56 -5.35
CA GLY A 41 13.17 -5.55 -6.41
C GLY A 41 11.72 -5.72 -6.89
N LEU A 42 10.77 -5.79 -5.96
CA LEU A 42 9.34 -5.92 -6.26
C LEU A 42 8.82 -4.69 -7.03
N LEU A 43 9.17 -3.48 -6.59
CA LEU A 43 8.76 -2.24 -7.26
C LEU A 43 9.40 -2.09 -8.65
N ARG A 44 10.61 -2.63 -8.89
CA ARG A 44 11.19 -2.69 -10.25
C ARG A 44 10.39 -3.60 -11.19
N LEU A 45 9.71 -4.60 -10.65
CA LEU A 45 8.84 -5.52 -11.39
C LEU A 45 7.39 -5.04 -11.47
N TRP A 46 7.10 -3.79 -11.06
CA TRP A 46 5.74 -3.29 -10.98
C TRP A 46 5.00 -3.43 -12.32
N PRO A 47 3.82 -4.09 -12.35
CA PRO A 47 3.09 -4.31 -13.59
C PRO A 47 2.58 -2.99 -14.19
N LYS A 48 2.81 -2.77 -15.48
CA LYS A 48 2.35 -1.57 -16.19
C LYS A 48 1.02 -1.76 -16.94
N THR A 49 0.70 -2.99 -17.33
CA THR A 49 -0.43 -3.27 -18.24
C THR A 49 -1.49 -4.20 -17.64
N SER A 50 -1.15 -4.97 -16.59
CA SER A 50 -2.07 -5.96 -16.01
C SER A 50 -2.63 -5.47 -14.68
N PHE A 51 -3.91 -5.07 -14.69
CA PHE A 51 -4.63 -4.67 -13.48
C PHE A 51 -4.60 -5.78 -12.42
N THR A 52 -4.86 -7.03 -12.81
CA THR A 52 -4.81 -8.19 -11.90
C THR A 52 -3.45 -8.31 -11.22
N LYS A 53 -2.34 -8.12 -11.94
CA LYS A 53 -1.03 -8.18 -11.27
C LYS A 53 -0.80 -6.99 -10.35
N VAL A 54 -1.30 -5.79 -10.70
CA VAL A 54 -1.22 -4.62 -9.81
C VAL A 54 -1.95 -4.89 -8.50
N THR A 55 -3.14 -5.49 -8.52
CA THR A 55 -3.87 -5.83 -7.29
C THR A 55 -3.12 -6.84 -6.43
N LEU A 56 -2.51 -7.87 -7.04
CA LEU A 56 -1.66 -8.81 -6.32
C LEU A 56 -0.45 -8.12 -5.67
N PHE A 57 0.26 -7.26 -6.41
CA PHE A 57 1.42 -6.55 -5.88
C PHE A 57 1.04 -5.58 -4.74
N LEU A 58 -0.10 -4.88 -4.84
CA LEU A 58 -0.62 -4.05 -3.75
C LEU A 58 -0.93 -4.88 -2.49
N SER A 59 -1.52 -6.07 -2.65
CA SER A 59 -1.77 -7.00 -1.56
C SER A 59 -0.46 -7.47 -0.89
N GLU A 60 0.59 -7.71 -1.68
CA GLU A 60 1.91 -8.05 -1.17
C GLU A 60 2.56 -6.92 -0.37
N ILE A 61 2.51 -5.70 -0.92
CA ILE A 61 2.98 -4.50 -0.23
C ILE A 61 2.25 -4.32 1.11
N ALA A 62 0.92 -4.50 1.14
CA ALA A 62 0.15 -4.44 2.38
C ALA A 62 0.63 -5.46 3.41
N ARG A 63 0.97 -6.68 2.98
CA ARG A 63 1.52 -7.72 3.88
C ARG A 63 2.93 -7.43 4.36
N ILE A 64 3.77 -6.79 3.54
CA ILE A 64 5.12 -6.37 3.94
C ILE A 64 5.06 -5.25 4.99
N LEU A 65 4.15 -4.29 4.82
CA LEU A 65 3.98 -3.16 5.75
C LEU A 65 3.64 -3.61 7.18
N VAL A 66 3.01 -4.78 7.35
CA VAL A 66 2.58 -5.32 8.65
C VAL A 66 3.56 -6.34 9.25
N ILE A 67 4.76 -6.47 8.68
CA ILE A 67 5.83 -7.30 9.26
C ILE A 67 6.23 -6.71 10.63
N LYS A 68 6.45 -7.59 11.62
CA LYS A 68 6.69 -7.20 13.02
C LYS A 68 7.95 -6.35 13.23
N ASN A 69 8.98 -6.54 12.39
CA ASN A 69 10.22 -5.79 12.49
C ASN A 69 10.02 -4.36 11.94
N GLU A 70 9.46 -3.49 12.78
CA GLU A 70 9.16 -2.11 12.44
C GLU A 70 10.39 -1.30 11.99
N PRO A 71 11.60 -1.42 12.59
CA PRO A 71 12.77 -0.70 12.13
C PRO A 71 13.14 -0.97 10.67
N GLU A 72 13.12 -2.23 10.23
CA GLU A 72 13.42 -2.59 8.84
C GLU A 72 12.29 -2.17 7.87
N VAL A 73 11.02 -2.26 8.30
CA VAL A 73 9.89 -1.77 7.51
C VAL A 73 9.93 -0.23 7.35
N LYS A 74 10.33 0.51 8.38
CA LYS A 74 10.48 1.97 8.33
C LYS A 74 11.45 2.42 7.24
N LYS A 75 12.54 1.69 6.99
CA LYS A 75 13.51 2.00 5.92
C LYS A 75 12.89 2.05 4.52
N VAL A 76 11.87 1.23 4.27
CA VAL A 76 11.18 1.17 2.96
C VAL A 76 9.89 1.97 2.92
N MET A 77 9.40 2.45 4.05
CA MET A 77 8.08 3.05 4.19
C MET A 77 7.87 4.23 3.23
N LEU A 78 8.83 5.17 3.18
CA LEU A 78 8.77 6.29 2.25
C LEU A 78 8.73 5.82 0.79
N THR A 79 9.51 4.79 0.45
CA THR A 79 9.53 4.24 -0.92
C THR A 79 8.17 3.63 -1.28
N ILE A 80 7.59 2.85 -0.36
CA ILE A 80 6.29 2.21 -0.53
C ILE A 80 5.18 3.26 -0.68
N PHE A 81 5.10 4.21 0.25
CA PHE A 81 4.01 5.20 0.25
C PHE A 81 4.11 6.20 -0.90
N ASN A 82 5.31 6.55 -1.36
CA ASN A 82 5.46 7.31 -2.61
C ASN A 82 4.95 6.52 -3.83
N HIS A 83 5.14 5.21 -3.84
CA HIS A 83 4.60 4.36 -4.91
C HIS A 83 3.08 4.23 -4.82
N ILE A 84 2.52 4.04 -3.62
CA ILE A 84 1.07 4.06 -3.37
C ILE A 84 0.46 5.39 -3.82
N ALA A 85 1.09 6.52 -3.49
CA ALA A 85 0.65 7.85 -3.90
C ALA A 85 0.55 8.00 -5.43
N LYS A 86 1.51 7.42 -6.18
CA LYS A 86 1.43 7.34 -7.65
C LYS A 86 0.25 6.49 -8.11
N CYS A 87 0.02 5.34 -7.48
CA CYS A 87 -1.12 4.47 -7.82
C CYS A 87 -2.48 5.11 -7.52
N LEU A 88 -2.59 5.92 -6.45
CA LEU A 88 -3.80 6.71 -6.15
C LEU A 88 -4.11 7.69 -7.28
N CYS A 89 -3.10 8.34 -7.85
CA CYS A 89 -3.25 9.28 -8.95
C CYS A 89 -3.09 8.64 -10.34
N ASP A 90 -3.16 7.31 -10.46
CA ASP A 90 -3.02 6.62 -11.74
C ASP A 90 -4.13 7.00 -12.73
N LYS A 91 -3.84 7.01 -14.03
CA LYS A 91 -4.83 7.31 -15.06
C LYS A 91 -6.01 6.34 -15.01
N SER A 92 -5.77 5.08 -14.66
CA SER A 92 -6.81 4.06 -14.49
C SER A 92 -7.56 4.22 -13.17
N ASN A 93 -8.84 4.57 -13.24
CA ASN A 93 -9.72 4.62 -12.06
C ASN A 93 -9.77 3.29 -11.31
N LYS A 94 -9.62 2.14 -11.99
CA LYS A 94 -9.58 0.82 -11.33
C LYS A 94 -8.39 0.67 -10.39
N ILE A 95 -7.22 1.18 -10.79
CA ILE A 95 -6.00 1.13 -9.98
C ILE A 95 -6.13 2.06 -8.77
N ALA A 96 -6.59 3.30 -8.99
CA ALA A 96 -6.82 4.26 -7.92
C ALA A 96 -7.83 3.72 -6.88
N GLU A 97 -8.98 3.24 -7.33
CA GLU A 97 -10.02 2.67 -6.49
C GLU A 97 -9.51 1.46 -5.68
N HIS A 98 -8.77 0.54 -6.31
CA HIS A 98 -8.22 -0.62 -5.61
C HIS A 98 -7.12 -0.23 -4.61
N THR A 99 -6.30 0.76 -4.94
CA THR A 99 -5.26 1.28 -4.03
C THR A 99 -5.88 1.88 -2.77
N LEU A 100 -7.03 2.55 -2.88
CA LEU A 100 -7.77 3.07 -1.72
C LEU A 100 -8.27 1.97 -0.77
N LEU A 101 -8.39 0.72 -1.20
CA LEU A 101 -8.77 -0.39 -0.32
C LEU A 101 -7.71 -0.69 0.75
N LEU A 102 -6.49 -0.17 0.62
CA LEU A 102 -5.50 -0.20 1.70
C LEU A 102 -6.01 0.48 2.98
N TRP A 103 -6.85 1.52 2.85
CA TRP A 103 -7.51 2.18 3.98
C TRP A 103 -8.67 1.38 4.59
N LYS A 104 -9.01 0.22 4.04
CA LYS A 104 -9.96 -0.72 4.67
C LYS A 104 -9.25 -1.83 5.44
N ASN A 105 -7.93 -1.93 5.33
CA ASN A 105 -7.15 -2.93 6.04
C ASN A 105 -6.71 -2.36 7.39
N ASN A 106 -7.33 -2.82 8.48
CA ASN A 106 -7.03 -2.35 9.84
C ASN A 106 -5.55 -2.46 10.18
N ALA A 107 -4.88 -3.54 9.78
CA ALA A 107 -3.45 -3.70 10.09
C ALA A 107 -2.58 -2.68 9.35
N VAL A 108 -2.95 -2.30 8.11
CA VAL A 108 -2.28 -1.21 7.37
C VAL A 108 -2.61 0.15 8.00
N LEU A 109 -3.86 0.38 8.41
CA LEU A 109 -4.25 1.61 9.11
C LEU A 109 -3.47 1.81 10.40
N GLU A 110 -3.24 0.76 11.19
CA GLU A 110 -2.41 0.82 12.39
C GLU A 110 -0.96 1.23 12.08
N VAL A 111 -0.39 0.69 10.99
CA VAL A 111 0.95 1.09 10.53
C VAL A 111 0.95 2.57 10.11
N ILE A 112 -0.09 3.02 9.40
CA ILE A 112 -0.23 4.44 9.02
C ILE A 112 -0.35 5.32 10.27
N HIS A 113 -1.14 4.92 11.25
CA HIS A 113 -1.35 5.66 12.49
C HIS A 113 -0.04 5.86 13.27
N ARG A 114 0.70 4.77 13.51
CA ARG A 114 1.98 4.81 14.22
C ARG A 114 3.05 5.66 13.51
N ASN A 115 2.94 5.80 12.20
CA ASN A 115 3.94 6.46 11.35
C ASN A 115 3.38 7.69 10.61
N HIS A 116 2.29 8.27 11.10
CA HIS A 116 1.53 9.29 10.37
C HIS A 116 2.39 10.51 10.03
N ALA A 117 3.29 10.94 10.91
CA ALA A 117 4.20 12.07 10.65
C ALA A 117 5.04 11.90 9.37
N LEU A 118 5.44 10.65 9.05
CA LEU A 118 6.21 10.33 7.84
C LEU A 118 5.31 10.11 6.62
N ILE A 119 4.16 9.46 6.80
CA ILE A 119 3.29 9.02 5.70
C ILE A 119 2.36 10.13 5.22
N MET A 120 1.87 10.95 6.15
CA MET A 120 0.83 11.94 5.90
C MET A 120 1.22 12.97 4.83
N PRO A 121 2.43 13.58 4.84
CA PRO A 121 2.85 14.53 3.81
C PRO A 121 2.86 13.94 2.40
N ILE A 122 3.07 12.62 2.28
CA ILE A 122 3.06 11.92 1.00
C ILE A 122 1.62 11.69 0.55
N VAL A 123 0.80 11.10 1.41
CA VAL A 123 -0.47 10.52 0.95
C VAL A 123 -1.61 11.53 0.92
N TYR A 124 -1.68 12.44 1.89
CA TYR A 124 -2.74 13.44 1.97
C TYR A 124 -2.97 14.24 0.69
N PRO A 125 -1.94 14.87 0.06
CA PRO A 125 -2.16 15.63 -1.16
C PRO A 125 -2.66 14.74 -2.31
N HIS A 126 -2.30 13.46 -2.34
CA HIS A 126 -2.74 12.54 -3.39
C HIS A 126 -4.17 12.06 -3.18
N VAL A 127 -4.60 11.83 -1.93
CA VAL A 127 -6.00 11.53 -1.62
C VAL A 127 -6.89 12.72 -1.95
N LEU A 128 -6.47 13.96 -1.65
CA LEU A 128 -7.20 15.16 -2.04
C LEU A 128 -7.32 15.30 -3.56
N ARG A 129 -6.22 15.07 -4.30
CA ARG A 129 -6.23 15.07 -5.78
C ARG A 129 -7.22 14.05 -6.35
N VAL A 130 -7.33 12.88 -5.73
CA VAL A 130 -8.32 11.87 -6.14
C VAL A 130 -9.73 12.43 -5.95
N LEU A 131 -10.04 13.04 -4.81
CA LEU A 131 -11.37 13.59 -4.53
C LEU A 131 -11.83 14.69 -5.50
N ILE A 132 -10.91 15.52 -5.99
CA ILE A 132 -11.22 16.63 -6.92
C ILE A 132 -11.19 16.23 -8.40
N ARG A 133 -10.92 14.96 -8.72
CA ARG A 133 -10.81 14.51 -10.11
C ARG A 133 -12.17 14.50 -10.80
N HIS A 134 -12.26 15.10 -11.99
CA HIS A 134 -13.49 15.03 -12.81
C HIS A 134 -13.77 13.57 -13.24
N TYR A 135 -15.03 13.14 -13.13
CA TYR A 135 -15.52 11.76 -13.40
C TYR A 135 -15.09 10.68 -12.40
N MET A 136 -15.40 10.91 -11.13
CA MET A 136 -15.28 9.91 -10.07
C MET A 136 -16.46 8.93 -10.10
N ARG A 137 -16.18 7.62 -10.05
CA ARG A 137 -17.21 6.63 -9.76
C ARG A 137 -17.55 6.68 -8.26
N LYS A 138 -18.83 6.52 -7.90
CA LYS A 138 -19.30 6.56 -6.50
C LYS A 138 -18.45 5.73 -5.52
N PRO A 139 -18.06 4.46 -5.83
CA PRO A 139 -17.25 3.67 -4.90
C PRO A 139 -15.86 4.27 -4.62
N MET A 140 -15.23 4.86 -5.64
CA MET A 140 -13.93 5.51 -5.52
C MET A 140 -14.03 6.77 -4.65
N GLN A 141 -15.11 7.56 -4.82
CA GLN A 141 -15.39 8.72 -3.97
C GLN A 141 -15.58 8.31 -2.51
N THR A 142 -16.40 7.31 -2.23
CA THR A 142 -16.62 6.82 -0.87
C THR A 142 -15.31 6.36 -0.22
N ASN A 143 -14.50 5.56 -0.92
CA ASN A 143 -13.24 5.06 -0.38
C ASN A 143 -12.23 6.20 -0.14
N ALA A 144 -12.18 7.20 -1.04
CA ALA A 144 -11.31 8.35 -0.89
C ALA A 144 -11.74 9.25 0.28
N SER A 145 -13.04 9.45 0.49
CA SER A 145 -13.57 10.17 1.65
C SER A 145 -13.26 9.46 2.96
N ILE A 146 -13.39 8.13 3.01
CA ILE A 146 -13.00 7.33 4.19
C ILE A 146 -11.50 7.48 4.47
N ALA A 147 -10.66 7.40 3.44
CA ALA A 147 -9.23 7.60 3.56
C ALA A 147 -8.90 9.01 4.07
N LEU A 148 -9.56 10.05 3.56
CA LEU A 148 -9.38 11.42 4.02
C LEU A 148 -9.80 11.57 5.50
N CYS A 149 -10.98 11.09 5.87
CA CYS A 149 -11.48 11.18 7.24
C CYS A 149 -10.56 10.47 8.23
N THR A 150 -10.06 9.27 7.88
CA THR A 150 -9.11 8.55 8.73
C THR A 150 -7.80 9.33 8.88
N LEU A 151 -7.22 9.84 7.80
CA LEU A 151 -6.01 10.65 7.86
C LEU A 151 -6.17 11.93 8.70
N LEU A 152 -7.32 12.62 8.58
CA LEU A 152 -7.62 13.82 9.37
C LEU A 152 -7.77 13.53 10.87
N LYS A 153 -8.40 12.40 11.23
CA LYS A 153 -8.48 11.94 12.63
C LYS A 153 -7.11 11.65 13.23
N MET A 154 -6.15 11.19 12.42
CA MET A 154 -4.80 10.88 12.89
C MET A 154 -3.95 12.13 13.14
N ASN A 155 -4.18 13.22 12.40
CA ASN A 155 -3.35 14.43 12.42
C ASN A 155 -3.87 15.54 13.36
N ASN A 156 -4.99 15.34 14.04
CA ASN A 156 -5.58 16.32 14.94
C ASN A 156 -5.74 15.73 16.35
N PRO A 157 -4.92 16.15 17.34
CA PRO A 157 -5.14 15.73 18.73
C PRO A 157 -6.51 16.16 19.25
N MET A 158 -7.04 17.31 18.80
CA MET A 158 -8.37 17.85 19.16
C MET A 158 -9.55 17.04 18.62
N LEU A 159 -9.40 16.31 17.50
CA LEU A 159 -10.47 15.49 16.92
C LEU A 159 -10.60 14.11 17.59
N ARG A 160 -9.71 13.74 18.52
CA ARG A 160 -9.86 12.51 19.33
C ARG A 160 -10.97 12.64 20.38
N CYS A 161 -11.32 13.86 20.81
CA CYS A 161 -12.23 14.11 21.93
C CYS A 161 -13.71 14.27 21.53
N LEU A 162 -14.06 14.29 20.24
CA LEU A 162 -15.45 14.52 19.78
C LEU A 162 -16.26 13.23 19.57
N THR A 163 -15.77 12.08 20.01
CA THR A 163 -16.49 10.80 19.92
C THR A 163 -16.31 9.89 21.15
N THR A 164 -16.28 10.48 22.35
CA THR A 164 -16.65 9.78 23.59
C THR A 164 -18.02 10.26 23.99
#